data_AF-A0A965D8S2-F1
#
_entry.id   AF-A0A965D8S2-F1
#
_cell.length_a   1.000
_cell.length_b   1.000
_cell.length_c   1.000
_cell.angle_alpha   90.00
_cell.angle_beta   90.00
_cell.angle_gamma   90.00
#
_symmetry.space_group_name_H-M   'P 1'
#
loop_
_entity.id
_entity.type
_entity.pdbx_description
1 polymer ?
#
loop_
_entity_poly.entity_id
_entity_poly.type
_entity_poly.pdbx_seq_one_letter_code
_entity_poly.pdbx_strand_id
1 'polypeptide(L)' 'MNTSTFWDFPYPSQRMPLLARNVVSTSQPLASAAGLQMFARGGNAVDAALATA' A
#
# COMPACT_ATOMS: atom_id res chain seq x y z
N MET A 1 -10.94 2.63 35.99
CA MET A 1 -11.06 1.38 35.22
C MET A 1 -10.20 1.53 33.99
N ASN A 2 -9.15 0.72 33.85
CA ASN A 2 -8.19 0.82 32.76
C ASN A 2 -8.72 0.04 31.56
N THR A 3 -9.29 0.74 30.58
CA THR A 3 -9.90 0.15 29.38
C THR A 3 -8.87 0.03 28.27
N SER A 4 -7.74 -0.65 28.50
CA SER A 4 -6.80 -0.89 27.43
C SER A 4 -7.39 -1.90 26.46
N THR A 5 -7.78 -1.45 25.28
CA THR A 5 -8.38 -2.29 24.24
C THR A 5 -7.29 -2.96 23.41
N PHE A 6 -7.63 -4.06 22.73
CA PHE A 6 -6.70 -4.78 21.84
C PHE A 6 -6.07 -3.89 20.74
N TRP A 7 -6.71 -2.77 20.40
CA TRP A 7 -6.27 -1.83 19.37
C TRP A 7 -5.41 -0.68 19.90
N ASP A 8 -5.03 -0.72 21.18
CA ASP A 8 -4.14 0.28 21.76
C ASP A 8 -2.69 -0.04 21.41
N PHE A 9 -2.08 0.83 20.60
CA PHE A 9 -0.66 0.75 20.25
C PHE A 9 0.14 1.69 21.18
N PRO A 10 0.82 1.18 22.23
CA PRO A 10 1.44 2.02 23.26
C PRO A 10 2.70 2.75 22.81
N TYR A 11 3.27 2.38 21.67
CA TYR A 11 4.47 2.97 21.11
C TYR A 11 4.18 3.62 19.76
N PRO A 12 4.73 4.82 19.49
CA PRO A 12 4.55 5.48 18.20
C PRO A 12 5.21 4.66 17.09
N SER A 13 4.50 4.53 15.97
CA SER A 13 5.04 3.97 14.73
C SER A 13 5.23 5.08 13.70
N GLN A 14 6.30 5.00 12.92
CA GLN A 14 6.62 5.96 11.86
C GLN A 14 6.61 5.24 10.51
N ARG A 15 5.95 5.85 9.51
CA ARG A 15 6.04 5.42 8.11
C ARG A 15 7.05 6.29 7.38
N MET A 16 8.08 5.65 6.84
CA MET A 16 9.05 6.34 5.99
C MET A 16 8.42 6.68 4.63
N PRO A 17 8.76 7.84 4.02
CA PRO A 17 8.35 8.13 2.64
C PRO A 17 8.85 7.05 1.68
N LEU A 18 7.99 6.61 0.76
CA LEU A 18 8.35 5.67 -0.29
C LEU A 18 8.66 6.43 -1.58
N LEU A 19 9.87 6.21 -2.10
CA LEU A 19 10.36 6.82 -3.35
C LEU A 19 10.68 5.69 -4.33
N ALA A 20 10.10 5.73 -5.53
CA ALA A 20 10.32 4.75 -6.59
C ALA A 20 10.05 5.38 -7.96
N ARG A 21 10.58 4.77 -9.03
CA ARG A 21 10.25 5.16 -10.41
C ARG A 21 8.81 4.83 -10.78
N ASN A 22 8.34 3.66 -10.33
CA ASN A 22 6.96 3.19 -10.49
C ASN A 22 6.40 2.85 -9.11
N VAL A 23 5.25 3.41 -8.74
CA VAL A 23 4.64 3.25 -7.40
C VAL A 23 3.13 3.04 -7.51
N VAL A 24 2.59 2.21 -6.62
CA VAL A 24 1.14 2.03 -6.43
C VAL A 24 0.82 2.23 -4.95
N SER A 25 -0.20 3.03 -4.65
CA SER A 25 -0.66 3.32 -3.29
C SER A 25 -2.17 3.07 -3.18
N THR A 26 -2.56 2.10 -2.36
CA THR A 26 -3.97 1.75 -2.09
C THR A 26 -4.11 1.19 -0.67
N SER A 27 -5.35 1.15 -0.16
CA SER A 27 -5.68 0.61 1.16
C SER A 27 -5.54 -0.91 1.27
N GLN A 28 -5.39 -1.62 0.13
CA GLN A 28 -5.28 -3.08 0.10
C GLN A 28 -3.91 -3.54 -0.44
N PRO A 29 -3.04 -4.19 0.36
CA PRO A 29 -1.71 -4.61 -0.07
C PRO A 29 -1.69 -5.52 -1.31
N LEU A 30 -2.69 -6.41 -1.46
CA LEU A 30 -2.80 -7.27 -2.64
C LEU A 30 -3.17 -6.51 -3.91
N ALA A 31 -3.97 -5.44 -3.78
CA ALA A 31 -4.28 -4.56 -4.91
C ALA A 31 -3.03 -3.76 -5.33
N SER A 32 -2.23 -3.28 -4.37
CA SER A 32 -0.91 -2.70 -4.67
C SER A 32 -0.02 -3.68 -5.44
N ALA A 33 0.00 -4.95 -5.03
CA ALA A 33 0.77 -5.99 -5.70
C ALA A 33 0.28 -6.27 -7.12
N ALA A 34 -1.04 -6.25 -7.36
CA ALA A 34 -1.61 -6.41 -8.71
C ALA A 34 -1.19 -5.27 -9.66
N GLY A 35 -1.25 -4.01 -9.20
CA GLY A 35 -0.75 -2.87 -9.97
C GLY A 35 0.76 -2.95 -10.23
N LEU A 36 1.56 -3.39 -9.25
CA LEU A 36 3.00 -3.63 -9.43
C LEU A 36 3.29 -4.74 -10.44
N GLN A 37 2.46 -5.78 -10.52
CA GLN A 37 2.59 -6.80 -11.57
C GLN A 37 2.30 -6.23 -12.96
N MET A 38 1.38 -5.27 -13.11
CA MET A 38 1.17 -4.61 -14.40
C MET A 38 2.37 -3.79 -14.83
N PHE A 39 3.02 -3.07 -13.90
CA PHE A 39 4.31 -2.43 -14.20
C PHE A 39 5.39 -3.45 -14.61
N ALA A 40 5.46 -4.61 -13.93
CA ALA A 40 6.43 -5.67 -14.28
C ALA A 40 6.18 -6.30 -15.66
N ARG A 41 4.94 -6.28 -16.13
CA ARG A 41 4.54 -6.74 -17.47
C ARG A 41 4.72 -5.67 -18.56
N GLY A 42 5.27 -4.51 -18.22
CA GLY A 42 5.49 -3.40 -19.14
C GLY A 42 4.27 -2.47 -19.32
N GLY A 43 3.25 -2.61 -18.48
CA GLY A 43 2.08 -1.73 -18.46
C GLY A 43 2.38 -0.34 -17.92
N ASN A 44 1.51 0.62 -18.26
CA ASN A 44 1.62 2.01 -17.82
C ASN A 44 0.85 2.26 -16.50
N ALA A 45 0.80 3.52 -16.06
CA ALA A 45 0.11 3.91 -14.82
C ALA A 45 -1.42 3.65 -14.86
N VAL A 46 -2.05 3.74 -16.04
CA VAL A 46 -3.48 3.45 -16.22
C VAL A 46 -3.73 1.94 -16.12
N ASP A 47 -2.89 1.11 -16.73
CA ASP A 47 -2.99 -0.36 -16.62
C ASP A 47 -2.80 -0.81 -15.16
N ALA A 48 -1.82 -0.21 -14.46
CA ALA A 48 -1.58 -0.46 -13.05
C ALA A 48 -2.77 -0.03 -12.18
N ALA A 49 -3.39 1.11 -12.47
CA ALA A 49 -4.60 1.56 -11.79
C ALA A 49 -5.78 0.60 -12.03
N LEU A 50 -5.98 0.15 -13.27
CA LEU A 50 -7.05 -0.80 -13.62
C LEU A 50 -6.88 -2.15 -12.93
N ALA A 51 -5.65 -2.66 -12.79
CA ALA A 51 -5.39 -3.89 -12.04
C ALA A 51 -5.50 -3.73 -10.52
N THR A 52 -5.44 -2.50 -10.01
CA THR A 52 -5.56 -2.17 -8.58
C THR A 52 -7.02 -1.95 -8.16
N ALA A 53 -7.89 -1.59 -9.09
CA ALA A 53 -9.28 -1.17 -8.86
C ALA A 53 -10.18 -2.25 -8.25
#